data_AF-A0AAV7QNN3-F1
#
_entry.id   AF-A0AAV7QNN3-F1
#
_cell.length_a   1.000
_cell.length_b   1.000
_cell.length_c   1.000
_cell.angle_alpha   90.00
_cell.angle_beta   90.00
_cell.angle_gamma   90.00
#
_symmetry.space_group_name_H-M   'P 1'
#
loop_
_entity.id
_entity.type
_entity.pdbx_description
1 polymer ?
#
loop_
_entity_poly.entity_id
_entity_poly.type
_entity_poly.pdbx_seq_one_letter_code
_entity_poly.pdbx_strand_id
1 'polypeptide(L)' 'MERRTSELDDVHHSSTERLLQMERILEVIKNKNEDPEACSQKNNIRILGVPQSTAMGRMEDFVEDLLKALLSPGF' A
#
# COMPACT_ATOMS: atom_id res chain seq x y z
N MET A 1 -23.88 -21.16 43.63
CA MET A 1 -22.83 -20.32 43.01
C MET A 1 -22.67 -20.58 41.51
N GLU A 2 -23.00 -21.76 41.00
CA GLU A 2 -22.79 -22.16 39.59
C GLU A 2 -23.56 -21.37 38.53
N ARG A 3 -24.72 -20.77 38.85
CA ARG A 3 -25.47 -19.95 37.88
C ARG A 3 -24.80 -18.61 37.57
N ARG A 4 -24.08 -18.03 38.54
CA ARG A 4 -23.42 -16.72 38.35
C ARG A 4 -22.14 -16.84 37.53
N THR A 5 -21.48 -17.99 37.55
CA THR A 5 -20.28 -18.23 36.73
C THR A 5 -20.67 -18.50 35.27
N SER A 6 -21.77 -19.22 35.03
CA SER A 6 -22.26 -19.48 33.67
C SER A 6 -22.67 -18.20 32.93
N GLU A 7 -23.35 -17.27 33.61
CA GLU A 7 -23.73 -15.97 33.01
C GLU A 7 -22.49 -15.09 32.73
N LEU A 8 -21.45 -15.20 33.56
CA LEU A 8 -20.19 -14.50 33.35
C LEU A 8 -19.40 -15.09 32.17
N ASP A 9 -19.37 -16.41 32.04
CA ASP A 9 -18.71 -17.11 30.92
C ASP A 9 -19.39 -16.78 29.58
N ASP A 10 -20.72 -16.69 29.54
CA ASP A 10 -21.47 -16.29 28.34
C ASP A 10 -21.22 -14.83 27.94
N VAL A 11 -21.14 -13.93 28.92
CA VAL A 11 -20.80 -12.51 28.67
C VAL A 11 -19.35 -12.35 28.22
N HIS A 12 -18.43 -13.12 28.80
CA HIS A 12 -17.03 -13.13 28.37
C HIS A 12 -16.89 -13.67 26.96
N HIS A 13 -17.57 -14.77 26.61
CA HIS A 13 -17.54 -15.35 25.28
C HIS A 13 -18.13 -14.40 24.23
N SER A 14 -19.27 -13.78 24.51
CA SER A 14 -19.85 -12.75 23.63
C SER A 14 -18.93 -11.54 23.45
N SER A 15 -18.14 -11.20 24.47
CA SER A 15 -17.24 -10.05 24.42
C SER A 15 -15.99 -10.35 23.59
N THR A 16 -15.41 -11.55 23.71
CA THR A 16 -14.28 -11.98 22.88
C THR A 16 -14.68 -12.12 21.42
N GLU A 17 -15.87 -12.65 21.11
CA GLU A 17 -16.33 -12.72 19.72
C GLU A 17 -16.49 -11.33 19.09
N ARG A 18 -17.02 -10.34 19.82
CA ARG A 18 -17.12 -8.96 19.35
C ARG A 18 -15.76 -8.31 19.12
N LEU A 19 -14.79 -8.58 19.99
CA LEU A 19 -13.42 -8.08 19.82
C LEU A 19 -12.76 -8.66 18.57
N LEU A 20 -12.90 -9.97 18.33
CA LEU A 20 -12.40 -10.63 17.12
C LEU A 20 -13.08 -10.14 15.83
N GLN A 21 -14.35 -9.73 15.91
CA GLN A 21 -15.04 -9.09 14.79
C GLN A 21 -14.52 -7.67 14.55
N MET A 22 -14.31 -6.89 15.62
CA MET A 22 -13.70 -5.55 15.51
C MET A 22 -12.29 -5.60 14.95
N GLU A 23 -11.44 -6.54 15.37
CA GLU A 23 -10.09 -6.71 14.82
C GLU A 23 -10.12 -7.02 13.32
N ARG A 24 -11.02 -7.92 12.87
CA ARG A 24 -11.21 -8.19 11.44
C ARG A 24 -11.68 -6.97 10.65
N ILE A 25 -12.59 -6.18 11.21
CA ILE A 25 -13.05 -4.94 10.55
C ILE A 25 -11.91 -3.93 10.46
N LEU A 26 -11.12 -3.76 11.54
CA LEU A 26 -9.97 -2.87 11.55
C LEU A 26 -8.89 -3.31 10.56
N GLU A 27 -8.66 -4.62 10.41
CA GLU A 27 -7.74 -5.18 9.42
C GLU A 27 -8.22 -4.92 7.99
N VAL A 28 -9.51 -5.10 7.72
CA VAL A 28 -10.10 -4.77 6.40
C VAL A 28 -10.01 -3.27 6.11
N ILE A 29 -10.24 -2.40 7.10
CA ILE A 29 -10.11 -0.95 6.95
C ILE A 29 -8.65 -0.56 6.74
N LYS A 30 -7.71 -1.19 7.45
CA LYS A 30 -6.27 -0.98 7.27
C LYS A 30 -5.81 -1.39 5.87
N ASN A 31 -6.27 -2.55 5.39
CA ASN A 31 -5.92 -3.05 4.07
C ASN A 31 -6.60 -2.25 2.94
N LYS A 32 -7.81 -1.71 3.16
CA LYS A 32 -8.47 -0.80 2.20
C LYS A 32 -7.91 0.62 2.21
N ASN A 33 -7.28 1.02 3.31
CA ASN A 33 -6.48 2.24 3.40
C ASN A 33 -5.01 1.99 3.02
N GLU A 34 -4.67 0.82 2.43
CA GLU A 34 -3.43 0.74 1.67
C GLU A 34 -3.46 1.84 0.61
N ASP A 35 -2.44 2.68 0.71
CA ASP A 35 -2.39 4.06 0.30
C ASP A 35 -2.91 4.27 -1.15
N PRO A 36 -3.89 5.17 -1.39
CA PRO A 36 -4.23 5.56 -2.76
C PRO A 36 -3.01 6.11 -3.52
N GLU A 37 -1.99 6.65 -2.82
CA GLU A 37 -0.70 6.98 -3.43
C GLU A 37 0.06 5.74 -3.90
N ALA A 38 0.02 4.63 -3.16
CA ALA A 38 0.66 3.37 -3.58
C ALA A 38 0.00 2.79 -4.85
N CYS A 39 -1.29 3.02 -5.06
CA CYS A 39 -1.96 2.63 -6.29
C CYS A 39 -1.61 3.55 -7.47
N SER A 40 -1.51 4.86 -7.22
CA SER A 40 -1.07 5.88 -8.21
C SER A 40 0.40 5.73 -8.60
N GLN A 41 1.26 5.36 -7.65
CA GLN A 41 2.70 5.19 -7.85
C GLN A 41 3.08 3.94 -8.65
N LYS A 42 2.17 2.97 -8.86
CA LYS A 42 2.46 1.74 -9.61
C LYS A 42 2.99 1.99 -11.03
N ASN A 43 2.61 3.11 -11.65
CA ASN A 43 3.04 3.47 -13.00
C ASN A 43 4.13 4.55 -13.02
N ASN A 44 4.59 5.02 -11.86
CA ASN A 44 5.61 6.05 -11.78
C ASN A 44 7.01 5.40 -11.81
N ILE A 45 7.87 5.91 -12.69
CA ILE A 45 9.26 5.47 -12.78
C ILE A 45 10.15 6.55 -12.17
N ARG A 46 11.03 6.15 -11.25
CA ARG A 46 12.04 7.04 -10.66
C ARG A 46 13.37 6.86 -11.37
N ILE A 47 13.79 7.87 -12.11
CA ILE A 47 15.09 7.90 -12.79
C ILE A 47 16.09 8.63 -11.89
N LEU A 48 17.18 7.95 -11.50
CA LEU A 48 18.23 8.50 -10.64
C LEU A 48 19.45 8.94 -11.46
N GLY A 49 20.16 9.96 -11.01
CA GLY A 49 21.40 10.43 -11.66
C GLY A 49 21.21 11.32 -12.89
N VAL A 50 20.01 11.89 -13.08
CA VAL A 50 19.75 12.84 -14.18
C VAL A 50 20.52 14.14 -13.94
N PRO A 51 21.31 14.64 -14.91
CA PRO A 51 21.98 15.93 -14.80
C PRO A 51 20.96 17.07 -14.58
N GLN A 52 21.29 18.01 -13.67
CA GLN A 52 20.39 19.15 -13.38
C GLN A 52 20.08 20.02 -14.60
N SER A 53 21.01 20.07 -15.57
CA SER A 53 20.83 20.76 -16.85
C SER A 53 19.70 20.17 -17.71
N THR A 54 19.35 18.90 -17.52
CA THR A 54 18.24 18.21 -18.19
C THR A 54 16.90 18.51 -17.50
N ALA A 55 16.92 18.67 -16.18
CA ALA A 55 15.73 19.00 -15.39
C ALA A 55 15.17 20.41 -15.70
N MET A 56 16.00 21.31 -16.26
CA MET A 56 15.58 22.66 -16.69
C MET A 56 14.90 22.70 -18.07
N GLY A 57 14.07 21.70 -18.39
CA GLY A 57 13.13 21.76 -19.52
C GLY A 57 13.41 20.83 -20.71
N ARG A 58 14.30 19.84 -20.59
CA ARG A 58 14.54 18.82 -21.64
C ARG A 58 14.39 17.38 -21.13
N MET A 59 13.52 17.19 -20.14
CA MET A 59 13.32 15.88 -19.52
C MET A 59 12.67 14.89 -20.48
N GLU A 60 11.74 15.35 -21.31
CA GLU A 60 11.04 14.51 -22.30
C GLU A 60 12.00 13.98 -23.37
N ASP A 61 12.78 14.88 -23.99
CA ASP A 61 13.82 14.52 -24.96
C ASP A 61 14.81 13.50 -24.38
N PHE A 62 15.25 13.72 -23.13
CA PHE A 62 16.17 12.82 -22.44
C PHE A 62 15.56 11.44 -22.18
N VAL A 63 14.30 11.38 -21.76
CA VAL A 63 13.61 10.10 -21.55
C VAL A 63 13.45 9.37 -22.88
N GLU A 64 13.13 10.07 -23.98
CA GLU A 64 13.02 9.48 -25.31
C GLU A 64 14.36 8.90 -25.78
N ASP A 65 15.45 9.64 -25.63
CA ASP A 65 16.79 9.18 -25.99
C ASP A 65 17.25 8.00 -25.11
N LEU A 66 16.94 8.04 -23.81
CA LEU A 66 17.22 6.94 -22.88
C LEU A 66 16.47 5.66 -23.28
N LEU A 67 15.18 5.77 -23.60
CA LEU A 67 14.38 4.63 -24.04
C LEU A 67 14.90 4.06 -25.36
N LYS A 68 15.27 4.91 -26.32
CA LYS A 68 15.89 4.48 -27.58
C LYS A 68 17.19 3.72 -27.31
N ALA A 69 18.06 4.23 -26.45
CA ALA A 69 19.33 3.57 -26.15
C ALA A 69 19.15 2.20 -25.48
N LEU A 70 18.16 2.05 -24.60
CA LEU A 70 17.89 0.81 -23.87
C LEU A 70 17.11 -0.24 -24.68
N LEU A 71 16.23 0.20 -25.58
CA LEU A 71 15.30 -0.67 -26.31
C LEU A 71 15.74 -0.94 -27.76
N SER A 72 16.78 -0.26 -28.25
CA SER A 72 17.35 -0.56 -29.57
C SER A 72 18.06 -1.91 -29.55
N PRO A 73 17.92 -2.73 -30.62
CA PRO A 73 18.62 -4.00 -30.72
C PRO A 73 20.13 -3.74 -30.84
N GLY A 74 20.88 -4.03 -29.78
CA GLY A 74 22.30 -3.69 -29.69
C GLY A 74 22.90 -3.76 -28.28
N PHE A 75 22.05 -3.84 -27.25
CA PHE A 75 22.39 -4.39 -25.93
C PHE A 75 22.04 -5.89 -25.85
#